data_AF-A0A0L0G7H8-F1
#
_entry.id   AF-A0A0L0G7H8-F1
#
_cell.length_a   1.000
_cell.length_b   1.000
_cell.length_c   1.000
_cell.angle_alpha   90.00
_cell.angle_beta   90.00
_cell.angle_gamma   90.00
#
_symmetry.space_group_name_H-M   'P 1'
#
loop_
_entity.id
_entity.type
_entity.pdbx_description
1 polymer ?
#
loop_
_entity_poly.entity_id
_entity_poly.type
_entity_poly.pdbx_seq_one_letter_code
_entity_poly.pdbx_strand_id
1 'polypeptide(L)'
;MTILDLQIKADLENVTDLTTDPDDFRWYLKVRCGCGEENNKWLYLEADDFTEIPGARGGEANLVVKCDLCSRTNSISLVDKPVRAYTKSGEYQTIAAFDCRGVEPIAFDPRVCSQWGAQNTCTHAHKHAQYT
;
A
#
# COMPACT_ATOMS: atom_id res chain seq x y z
N MET A 1 13.89 12.49 -2.20
CA MET A 1 13.32 11.39 -1.38
C MET A 1 12.04 11.95 -0.83
N THR A 2 10.91 11.43 -1.28
CA THR A 2 9.59 11.93 -0.91
C THR A 2 8.77 10.74 -0.44
N ILE A 3 8.38 10.78 0.83
CA ILE A 3 7.49 9.77 1.41
C ILE A 3 6.06 10.26 1.17
N LEU A 4 5.24 9.39 0.59
CA LEU A 4 3.83 9.67 0.32
C LEU A 4 2.96 8.65 1.04
N ASP A 5 2.02 9.17 1.84
CA ASP A 5 1.07 8.37 2.61
C ASP A 5 -0.16 8.04 1.76
N LEU A 6 -0.50 6.76 1.68
CA LEU A 6 -1.76 6.31 1.10
C LEU A 6 -2.84 6.31 2.18
N GLN A 7 -3.83 7.18 2.00
CA GLN A 7 -5.00 7.26 2.86
C GLN A 7 -6.21 6.66 2.17
N ILE A 8 -6.97 5.85 2.89
CA ILE A 8 -8.28 5.36 2.44
C ILE A 8 -9.37 5.88 3.37
N LYS A 9 -10.59 5.92 2.85
CA LYS A 9 -11.81 6.13 3.61
C LYS A 9 -12.82 5.07 3.17
N ALA A 10 -13.36 4.36 4.14
CA ALA A 10 -14.36 3.32 3.93
C ALA A 10 -15.40 3.36 5.05
N ASP A 11 -16.63 3.00 4.72
CA ASP A 11 -17.68 2.82 5.70
C ASP A 11 -17.68 1.36 6.15
N LEU A 12 -17.39 1.12 7.43
CA LEU A 12 -17.38 -0.20 8.05
C LEU A 12 -18.72 -0.48 8.72
N GLU A 13 -19.34 -1.62 8.37
CA GLU A 13 -20.56 -2.12 9.00
C GLU A 13 -20.31 -3.48 9.65
N ASN A 14 -20.47 -3.57 10.97
CA ASN A 14 -20.23 -4.78 11.77
C ASN A 14 -18.82 -5.39 11.66
N VAL A 15 -17.87 -4.61 11.15
CA VAL A 15 -16.47 -4.98 10.99
C VAL A 15 -15.56 -3.88 11.54
N THR A 16 -14.39 -4.27 12.03
CA THR A 16 -13.30 -3.42 12.54
C THR A 16 -11.98 -3.96 12.01
N ASP A 17 -10.91 -3.20 12.20
CA ASP A 17 -9.53 -3.62 11.91
C ASP A 17 -9.39 -4.19 10.49
N LEU A 18 -9.78 -3.37 9.51
CA LEU A 18 -9.58 -3.70 8.11
C LEU A 18 -8.07 -3.62 7.83
N THR A 19 -7.45 -4.76 7.57
CA THR A 19 -6.02 -4.93 7.33
C THR A 19 -5.76 -5.54 5.97
N THR A 20 -4.56 -5.34 5.45
CA THR A 20 -4.03 -6.10 4.32
C THR A 20 -3.19 -7.27 4.85
N ASP A 21 -3.16 -8.38 4.13
CA ASP A 21 -2.18 -9.44 4.42
C ASP A 21 -0.76 -8.91 4.13
N PRO A 22 0.15 -8.81 5.12
CA PRO A 22 1.48 -8.27 4.87
C PRO A 22 2.30 -9.08 3.86
N ASP A 23 2.04 -10.39 3.75
CA ASP A 23 2.87 -11.31 2.98
C ASP A 23 2.34 -11.54 1.54
N ASP A 24 1.05 -11.28 1.29
CA ASP A 24 0.39 -11.50 -0.02
C ASP A 24 -0.53 -10.34 -0.42
N PHE A 25 -0.05 -9.09 -0.29
CA PHE A 25 -0.78 -7.91 -0.74
C PHE A 25 -0.10 -7.18 -1.89
N ARG A 26 -0.87 -6.98 -2.96
CA ARG A 26 -0.43 -6.26 -4.16
C ARG A 26 -0.95 -4.84 -4.16
N TRP A 27 -0.02 -3.89 -4.03
CA TRP A 27 -0.34 -2.47 -4.08
C TRP A 27 -0.45 -2.00 -5.53
N TYR A 28 -1.66 -1.97 -6.09
CA TYR A 28 -1.90 -1.49 -7.45
C TYR A 28 -1.93 0.03 -7.51
N LEU A 29 -0.96 0.61 -8.23
CA LEU A 29 -0.77 2.04 -8.34
C LEU A 29 -0.67 2.47 -9.81
N LYS A 30 -1.26 3.62 -10.12
CA LYS A 30 -0.85 4.41 -11.29
C LYS A 30 0.14 5.46 -10.83
N VAL A 31 1.16 5.70 -11.63
CA VAL A 31 2.26 6.61 -11.29
C VAL A 31 2.42 7.66 -12.38
N ARG A 32 2.85 8.85 -11.97
CA ARG A 32 3.24 9.95 -12.83
C ARG A 32 4.71 10.26 -12.63
N CYS A 33 5.45 10.30 -13.72
CA CYS A 33 6.85 10.70 -13.70
C CYS A 33 6.97 12.23 -13.52
N GLY A 34 8.04 12.71 -12.90
CA GLY A 34 8.30 14.14 -12.76
C GLY A 34 8.44 14.92 -14.08
N CYS A 35 8.49 14.25 -15.24
CA CYS A 35 8.42 14.88 -16.56
C CYS A 35 6.98 15.18 -17.04
N GLY A 36 5.96 14.74 -16.29
CA GLY A 36 4.55 14.90 -16.63
C GLY A 36 3.90 13.65 -17.26
N GLU A 37 4.70 12.65 -17.66
CA GLU A 37 4.17 11.41 -18.25
C GLU A 37 3.47 10.54 -17.20
N GLU A 38 2.23 10.15 -17.47
CA GLU A 38 1.45 9.23 -16.64
C GLU A 38 1.51 7.83 -17.21
N ASN A 39 1.76 6.83 -16.36
CA ASN A 39 1.75 5.46 -16.82
C ASN A 39 0.31 5.01 -17.07
N ASN A 40 -0.01 4.67 -18.31
CA ASN A 40 -1.34 4.19 -18.71
C ASN A 40 -1.66 2.80 -18.14
N LYS A 41 -0.64 2.05 -17.70
CA LYS A 41 -0.79 0.72 -17.11
C LYS A 41 -0.80 0.79 -15.59
N TRP A 42 -1.60 -0.08 -14.98
CA TRP A 42 -1.54 -0.33 -13.56
C TRP A 42 -0.28 -1.11 -13.24
N LEU A 43 0.54 -0.56 -12.35
CA LEU A 43 1.68 -1.24 -11.78
C LEU A 43 1.28 -1.82 -10.44
N TYR A 44 1.98 -2.85 -10.00
CA TYR A 44 1.83 -3.39 -8.66
C TYR A 44 3.20 -3.52 -8.01
N LEU A 45 3.22 -3.51 -6.67
CA LEU A 45 4.38 -3.84 -5.88
C LEU A 45 3.93 -4.68 -4.68
N GLU A 46 4.81 -5.57 -4.24
CA GLU A 46 4.62 -6.45 -3.08
C GLU A 46 5.69 -6.10 -2.04
N ALA A 47 5.43 -6.37 -0.76
CA ALA A 47 6.34 -5.98 0.32
C ALA A 47 7.68 -6.73 0.26
N ASP A 48 7.64 -8.01 -0.10
CA ASP A 48 8.80 -8.91 -0.15
C ASP A 48 9.48 -8.98 -1.54
N ASP A 49 8.88 -8.36 -2.56
CA ASP A 49 9.47 -8.29 -3.89
C ASP A 49 10.43 -7.10 -3.96
N PHE A 50 11.69 -7.37 -4.30
CA PHE A 50 12.73 -6.36 -4.45
C PHE A 50 13.47 -6.57 -5.77
N THR A 51 13.57 -5.50 -6.55
CA THR A 51 14.29 -5.47 -7.81
C THR A 51 15.48 -4.53 -7.71
N GLU A 52 16.64 -4.97 -8.19
CA GLU A 52 17.83 -4.12 -8.31
C GLU A 52 17.55 -2.91 -9.22
N ILE A 53 17.92 -1.70 -8.76
CA ILE A 53 17.74 -0.49 -9.55
C ILE A 53 18.89 -0.36 -10.55
N PRO A 54 18.64 -0.42 -11.87
CA PRO A 54 19.69 -0.28 -12.87
C PRO A 54 20.45 1.04 -12.73
N GLY A 55 21.76 0.95 -12.51
CA GLY A 55 22.64 2.12 -12.37
C GLY A 55 22.73 2.70 -10.96
N ALA A 56 22.02 2.15 -9.96
CA ALA A 56 22.22 2.49 -8.56
C ALA A 56 23.44 1.74 -7.98
N ARG A 57 24.17 2.36 -7.04
CA ARG A 57 25.25 1.70 -6.30
C ARG A 57 24.67 0.84 -5.17
N GLY A 58 24.12 -0.33 -5.52
CA GLY A 58 23.59 -1.31 -4.56
C GLY A 58 22.26 -0.91 -3.92
N GLY A 59 21.38 -0.25 -4.68
CA GLY A 59 20.02 0.08 -4.22
C GLY A 59 19.00 -0.86 -4.83
N GLU A 60 18.14 -1.42 -3.99
CA GLU A 60 16.97 -2.22 -4.37
C GLU A 60 15.69 -1.43 -4.08
N ALA A 61 14.62 -1.73 -4.81
CA ALA A 61 13.29 -1.17 -4.58
C ALA A 61 12.21 -2.19 -4.92
N ASN A 62 11.03 -2.03 -4.32
CA ASN A 62 9.91 -2.92 -4.58
C ASN A 62 9.34 -2.79 -5.99
N LEU A 63 9.51 -1.62 -6.61
CA LEU A 63 9.09 -1.36 -7.98
C LEU A 63 10.07 -0.44 -8.67
N VAL A 64 10.58 -0.90 -9.81
CA VAL A 64 11.44 -0.11 -10.70
C VAL A 64 10.71 0.13 -12.01
N VAL A 65 10.49 1.40 -12.37
CA VAL A 65 9.76 1.79 -13.57
C VAL A 65 10.59 2.73 -14.43
N LYS A 66 10.78 2.36 -15.69
CA LYS A 66 11.37 3.23 -16.70
C LYS A 66 10.27 4.09 -17.34
N CYS A 67 10.49 5.39 -17.39
CA CYS A 67 9.58 6.30 -18.09
C CYS A 67 9.77 6.20 -19.61
N ASP A 68 8.69 5.99 -20.35
CA ASP A 68 8.73 5.88 -21.82
C ASP A 68 9.11 7.21 -22.50
N LEU A 69 8.76 8.34 -21.89
CA LEU A 69 9.03 9.68 -22.44
C LEU A 69 10.48 10.14 -22.19
N CYS A 70 10.91 10.21 -20.92
CA CYS A 70 12.22 10.76 -20.58
C CYS A 70 13.31 9.70 -20.38
N SER A 71 12.98 8.41 -20.54
CA SER A 71 13.89 7.26 -20.36
C SER A 71 14.54 7.15 -18.97
N ARG A 72 14.14 7.97 -17.99
CA ARG A 72 14.64 7.90 -16.62
C ARG A 72 14.08 6.68 -15.92
N THR A 73 14.95 6.01 -15.18
CA THR A 73 14.60 4.94 -14.26
C THR A 73 14.13 5.57 -12.95
N ASN A 74 12.93 5.23 -12.52
CA ASN A 74 12.34 5.68 -11.27
C ASN A 74 12.07 4.47 -10.38
N SER A 75 11.95 4.70 -9.08
CA SER A 75 11.73 3.62 -8.11
C SER A 75 10.69 4.00 -7.06
N ILE A 76 9.97 2.99 -6.58
CA ILE A 76 9.03 3.08 -5.48
C ILE A 76 9.32 1.92 -4.53
N SER A 77 9.43 2.21 -3.24
CA SER A 77 9.57 1.20 -2.19
C SER A 77 8.49 1.36 -1.14
N LEU A 78 8.00 0.24 -0.61
CA LEU A 78 7.13 0.25 0.56
C LEU A 78 7.97 0.61 1.80
N VAL A 79 7.46 1.50 2.64
CA VAL A 79 8.11 1.80 3.92
C VAL A 79 7.66 0.75 4.93
N ASP A 80 8.59 0.06 5.60
CA ASP A 80 8.32 -1.04 6.57
C ASP A 80 7.33 -0.72 7.71
N LYS A 81 6.94 0.55 7.92
CA LYS A 81 6.29 1.04 9.15
C LYS A 81 4.92 1.74 9.04
N PRO A 82 4.14 1.67 7.94
CA PRO A 82 2.76 2.11 8.06
C PRO A 82 1.72 1.24 7.36
N VAL A 83 1.91 -0.07 7.21
CA VAL A 83 0.73 -0.95 7.04
C VAL A 83 -0.08 -0.91 8.34
N ARG A 84 -1.13 -0.10 8.36
CA ARG A 84 -1.96 0.14 9.54
C ARG A 84 -3.37 -0.37 9.30
N ALA A 85 -3.92 -0.99 10.34
CA ALA A 85 -5.33 -1.34 10.35
C ALA A 85 -6.20 -0.09 10.23
N TYR A 86 -7.19 -0.15 9.35
CA TYR A 86 -8.21 0.86 9.23
C TYR A 86 -9.31 0.59 10.26
N THR A 87 -9.44 1.46 11.26
CA THR A 87 -10.30 1.23 12.44
C THR A 87 -11.46 2.21 12.55
N LYS A 88 -11.26 3.47 12.17
CA LYS A 88 -12.29 4.51 12.18
C LYS A 88 -13.07 4.58 10.86
N SER A 89 -14.28 4.01 10.86
CA SER A 89 -15.25 4.13 9.77
C SER A 89 -15.52 5.60 9.39
N GLY A 90 -15.55 5.90 8.09
CA GLY A 90 -15.91 7.22 7.56
C GLY A 90 -14.82 8.30 7.65
N GLU A 91 -13.65 8.00 8.23
CA GLU A 91 -12.50 8.90 8.32
C GLU A 91 -11.38 8.49 7.35
N TYR A 92 -10.61 9.46 6.84
CA TYR A 92 -9.38 9.16 6.10
C TYR A 92 -8.31 8.68 7.08
N GLN A 93 -7.75 7.50 6.82
CA GLN A 93 -6.65 6.95 7.62
C GLN A 93 -5.55 6.44 6.70
N THR A 94 -4.30 6.68 7.10
CA THR A 94 -3.12 6.17 6.40
C THR A 94 -3.00 4.67 6.61
N ILE A 95 -2.93 3.91 5.52
CA ILE A 95 -2.79 2.45 5.52
C ILE A 95 -1.47 1.95 4.95
N ALA A 96 -0.71 2.79 4.26
CA ALA A 96 0.61 2.48 3.74
C ALA A 96 1.35 3.79 3.42
N ALA A 97 2.66 3.69 3.23
CA ALA A 97 3.48 4.81 2.80
C ALA A 97 4.55 4.29 1.85
N PHE A 98 4.84 5.09 0.83
CA PHE A 98 5.73 4.75 -0.25
C PHE A 98 6.89 5.75 -0.31
N ASP A 99 8.14 5.27 -0.32
CA ASP A 99 9.31 6.09 -0.70
C ASP A 99 9.36 6.16 -2.22
N CYS A 100 9.05 7.33 -2.76
CA CYS A 100 8.99 7.55 -4.20
C CYS A 100 10.19 8.38 -4.68
N ARG A 101 10.84 7.92 -5.74
CA ARG A 101 12.00 8.59 -6.36
C ARG A 101 11.78 8.81 -7.85
N GLY A 102 11.56 10.07 -8.24
CA GLY A 102 11.36 10.46 -9.64
C GLY A 102 9.95 10.22 -10.21
N VAL A 103 9.08 9.62 -9.40
CA VAL A 103 7.66 9.32 -9.69
C VAL A 103 6.79 9.64 -8.49
N GLU A 104 5.51 9.83 -8.74
CA GLU A 104 4.47 10.02 -7.72
C GLU A 104 3.27 9.12 -8.05
N PRO A 105 2.72 8.36 -7.08
CA PRO A 105 1.45 7.66 -7.25
C PRO A 105 0.31 8.68 -7.41
N ILE A 106 -0.53 8.49 -8.43
CA ILE A 106 -1.68 9.35 -8.77
C ILE A 106 -3.02 8.66 -8.56
N ALA A 107 -3.04 7.33 -8.54
CA ALA A 107 -4.24 6.55 -8.25
C ALA A 107 -3.86 5.23 -7.60
N PHE A 108 -4.73 4.75 -6.71
CA PHE A 108 -4.65 3.46 -6.06
C PHE A 108 -5.92 2.67 -6.36
N ASP A 109 -5.78 1.37 -6.60
CA ASP A 109 -6.91 0.49 -6.93
C ASP A 109 -6.92 -0.74 -5.99
N PRO A 110 -7.85 -0.78 -5.01
CA PRO A 110 -8.00 -1.91 -4.10
C PRO A 110 -8.76 -3.06 -4.79
N ARG A 111 -8.18 -3.63 -5.86
CA ARG A 111 -8.85 -4.59 -6.74
C ARG A 111 -9.26 -5.88 -6.08
N VAL A 112 -8.36 -6.46 -5.30
CA VAL A 112 -8.49 -7.82 -4.82
C VAL A 112 -9.10 -7.76 -3.43
N CYS A 113 -10.43 -7.70 -3.38
CA CYS A 113 -11.17 -7.67 -2.11
C CYS A 113 -10.79 -8.85 -1.20
N SER A 114 -10.43 -10.01 -1.76
CA SER A 114 -9.97 -11.18 -0.99
C SER A 114 -8.61 -11.02 -0.32
N GLN A 115 -7.81 -10.01 -0.66
CA GLN A 115 -6.54 -9.70 0.01
C GLN A 115 -6.74 -8.77 1.23
N TRP A 116 -7.98 -8.35 1.51
CA TRP A 116 -8.33 -7.56 2.68
C TRP A 116 -8.94 -8.46 3.75
N GLY A 117 -8.36 -8.41 4.96
CA GLY A 117 -8.92 -9.01 6.16
C GLY A 117 -9.68 -7.99 6.98
N ALA A 118 -10.76 -8.39 7.64
CA ALA A 118 -11.46 -7.57 8.62
C ALA A 118 -11.93 -8.44 9.79
N GLN A 119 -12.00 -7.86 10.99
CA GLN A 119 -12.51 -8.53 12.17
C GLN A 119 -13.97 -8.17 12.39
N ASN A 120 -14.82 -9.16 12.69
CA ASN A 120 -16.23 -8.88 13.00
C ASN A 120 -16.35 -8.26 14.39
N THR A 121 -17.20 -7.25 14.54
CA THR A 121 -17.46 -6.59 15.84
C THR A 121 -18.42 -7.39 16.73
N CYS A 122 -19.07 -8.43 16.19
CA CYS A 122 -20.04 -9.27 16.90
C CYS A 122 -19.36 -10.33 17.79
N THR A 123 -18.59 -9.92 18.78
CA THR A 123 -18.12 -10.82 19.86
C THR A 123 -18.87 -10.52 21.14
N HIS A 124 -20.10 -11.05 21.26
CA HIS A 124 -20.60 -11.45 22.57
C HIS A 124 -19.75 -12.63 23.05
N ALA A 125 -18.57 -12.35 23.59
CA ALA A 125 -17.83 -13.28 24.42
C ALA A 125 -17.92 -12.77 25.86
N HIS A 126 -19.09 -12.93 26.49
CA HIS A 126 -19.17 -12.96 27.95
C HIS A 126 -18.43 -14.23 28.42
N LYS A 127 -17.10 -14.16 28.48
CA LYS A 127 -16.29 -15.19 29.14
C LYS A 127 -16.47 -14.99 30.65
N HIS A 128 -17.47 -15.63 31.22
CA HIS A 128 -17.54 -15.80 32.67
C HIS A 128 -16.50 -16.85 33.07
N ALA A 129 -15.34 -16.41 33.55
CA ALA A 129 -14.44 -17.25 34.32
C ALA A 129 -14.94 -17.27 35.78
N GLN A 130 -15.24 -18.45 36.31
CA GLN A 130 -15.45 -18.66 37.75
C GLN A 130 -14.16 -19.15 38.38
N TYR A 131 -13.90 -18.72 39.62
CA TYR A 131 -12.74 -19.15 40.40
C TYR A 131 -12.91 -20.58 40.91
N THR A 132 -11.80 -21.31 40.96
CA THR A 132 -11.55 -22.29 42.03
C THR A 132 -10.22 -21.95 42.68
#